data_AF-A0A1H3UXJ5-F1
#
_entry.id   AF-A0A1H3UXJ5-F1
#
_cell.length_a   1.000
_cell.length_b   1.000
_cell.length_c   1.000
_cell.angle_alpha   90.00
_cell.angle_beta   90.00
_cell.angle_gamma   90.00
#
_symmetry.space_group_name_H-M   'P 1'
#
loop_
_entity.id
_entity.type
_entity.pdbx_description
1 polymer ?
#
loop_
_entity_poly.entity_id
_entity_poly.type
_entity_poly.pdbx_seq_one_letter_code
_entity_poly.pdbx_strand_id
1 'polypeptide(L)'
;MGLVAIIAAVTQPSPAFHNPGHIRLWNESPLRNFDPHLVTILLLFIIVFGIGYWVHFKRKEMKNEGLIDDKDEKHFQELAAKKNILLNKILQAEEDLEAGKMTQEEFAEKTSAYKKYLQQVKKELNKYLE
;
A
#
# COMPACT_ATOMS: atom_id res chain seq x y z
N MET A 1 -11.50 52.84 -68.23
CA MET A 1 -10.65 51.66 -68.02
C MET A 1 -10.80 51.26 -66.55
N GLY A 2 -11.61 50.24 -66.27
CA GLY A 2 -11.89 49.78 -64.90
C GLY A 2 -11.46 48.33 -64.75
N LEU A 3 -10.51 48.11 -63.85
CA LEU A 3 -10.03 46.80 -63.41
C LEU A 3 -11.16 46.03 -62.70
N VAL A 4 -11.36 44.77 -63.07
CA VAL A 4 -12.08 43.79 -62.24
C VAL A 4 -11.10 42.66 -61.93
N ALA A 5 -10.55 42.67 -60.71
CA ALA A 5 -9.81 41.55 -60.17
C ALA A 5 -10.81 40.57 -59.53
N ILE A 6 -10.90 39.35 -60.06
CA ILE A 6 -11.70 38.27 -59.48
C ILE A 6 -10.87 37.69 -58.32
N ILE A 7 -11.28 37.96 -57.09
CA ILE A 7 -10.69 37.37 -55.88
C ILE A 7 -11.33 35.97 -55.72
N ALA A 8 -10.65 34.94 -56.23
CA ALA A 8 -11.01 33.57 -55.93
C ALA A 8 -10.61 33.27 -54.47
N ALA A 9 -11.59 33.21 -53.57
CA ALA A 9 -11.39 32.74 -52.21
C ALA A 9 -11.10 31.23 -52.23
N VAL A 10 -9.82 30.87 -52.11
CA VAL A 10 -9.38 29.49 -51.90
C VAL A 10 -9.74 29.11 -50.46
N THR A 11 -10.90 28.49 -50.27
CA THR A 11 -11.17 27.72 -49.04
C THR A 11 -10.43 26.41 -49.15
N GLN A 12 -9.27 26.28 -48.50
CA GLN A 12 -8.65 24.96 -48.33
C GLN A 12 -9.56 24.13 -47.40
N PRO A 13 -10.16 23.02 -47.85
CA PRO A 13 -10.86 22.12 -46.94
C PRO A 13 -9.82 21.53 -45.99
N SER A 14 -10.06 21.66 -44.68
CA SER A 14 -9.22 21.01 -43.66
C SER A 14 -9.05 19.53 -44.02
N PRO A 15 -7.82 18.97 -43.93
CA PRO A 15 -7.61 17.56 -44.23
C PRO A 15 -8.49 16.70 -43.32
N ALA A 16 -9.05 15.63 -43.89
CA ALA A 16 -9.88 14.71 -43.13
C ALA A 16 -9.04 14.07 -42.01
N PHE A 17 -9.46 14.28 -40.75
CA PHE A 17 -8.81 13.71 -39.57
C PHE A 17 -8.89 12.17 -39.49
N HIS A 18 -9.65 11.55 -40.39
CA HIS A 18 -9.88 10.11 -40.43
C HIS A 18 -9.21 9.52 -41.66
N ASN A 19 -8.33 8.54 -41.44
CA ASN A 19 -7.81 7.73 -42.54
C ASN A 19 -8.95 6.83 -43.09
N PRO A 20 -9.16 6.80 -44.43
CA PRO A 20 -10.27 6.07 -45.05
C PRO A 20 -10.31 4.58 -44.69
N GLY A 21 -9.17 3.98 -44.34
CA GLY A 21 -9.10 2.60 -43.85
C GLY A 21 -9.87 2.39 -42.54
N HIS A 22 -9.80 3.33 -41.59
CA HIS A 22 -10.52 3.23 -40.31
C HIS A 22 -12.03 3.37 -40.51
N ILE A 23 -12.46 4.23 -41.43
CA ILE A 23 -13.87 4.41 -41.77
C ILE A 23 -14.44 3.13 -42.40
N ARG A 24 -13.70 2.53 -43.36
CA ARG A 24 -14.11 1.26 -43.98
C ARG A 24 -14.27 0.16 -42.93
N LEU A 25 -13.28 0.01 -42.06
CA LEU A 25 -13.31 -1.00 -41.00
C LEU A 25 -14.47 -0.79 -40.03
N TRP A 26 -14.78 0.46 -39.68
CA TRP A 26 -15.95 0.77 -38.85
C TRP A 26 -17.26 0.36 -39.53
N ASN A 27 -17.41 0.69 -40.81
CA ASN A 27 -18.63 0.41 -41.60
C ASN A 27 -18.86 -1.09 -41.85
N GLU A 28 -17.81 -1.89 -41.83
CA GLU A 28 -17.88 -3.36 -41.92
C GLU A 28 -18.18 -4.01 -40.56
N SER A 29 -18.12 -3.27 -39.47
CA SER A 29 -18.37 -3.80 -38.12
C SER A 29 -19.86 -3.96 -37.81
N PRO A 30 -20.24 -4.88 -36.90
CA PRO A 30 -21.61 -4.98 -36.39
C PRO A 30 -22.09 -3.71 -35.65
N LEU A 31 -21.15 -2.85 -35.23
CA LEU A 31 -21.42 -1.63 -34.48
C LEU A 31 -21.57 -0.39 -35.38
N ARG A 32 -21.52 -0.56 -36.71
CA ARG A 32 -21.58 0.54 -37.69
C ARG A 32 -22.76 1.50 -37.53
N ASN A 33 -23.86 1.04 -36.93
CA ASN A 33 -25.08 1.83 -36.73
C ASN A 33 -24.96 2.81 -35.54
N PHE A 34 -23.90 2.70 -34.74
CA PHE A 34 -23.64 3.57 -33.59
C PHE A 34 -22.57 4.61 -33.94
N ASP A 35 -22.53 5.70 -33.17
CA ASP A 35 -21.47 6.69 -33.31
C ASP A 35 -20.11 6.09 -32.87
N PRO A 36 -19.08 6.07 -33.75
CA PRO A 36 -17.77 5.49 -33.44
C PRO A 36 -17.07 6.16 -32.25
N HIS A 37 -17.28 7.46 -32.04
CA HIS A 37 -16.68 8.19 -30.93
C HIS A 37 -17.35 7.80 -29.61
N LEU A 38 -18.67 7.66 -29.59
CA LEU A 38 -19.37 7.25 -28.36
C LEU A 38 -19.03 5.82 -27.95
N VAL A 39 -18.94 4.90 -28.92
CA VAL A 39 -18.54 3.52 -28.65
C VAL A 39 -17.12 3.45 -28.13
N THR A 40 -16.18 4.19 -28.73
CA THR A 40 -14.78 4.19 -28.28
C THR A 40 -14.64 4.79 -26.88
N ILE A 41 -15.37 5.88 -26.57
CA ILE A 41 -15.42 6.45 -25.22
C ILE A 41 -15.97 5.41 -24.22
N LEU A 42 -17.09 4.75 -24.53
CA LEU A 42 -17.67 3.73 -23.65
C LEU A 42 -16.71 2.58 -23.37
N LEU A 43 -16.04 2.06 -24.41
CA LEU A 43 -15.04 1.00 -24.25
C LEU A 43 -13.87 1.45 -23.39
N LEU A 44 -13.39 2.68 -23.59
CA LEU A 44 -12.32 3.26 -22.77
C LEU A 44 -12.75 3.41 -21.31
N PHE A 45 -14.00 3.82 -21.06
CA PHE A 45 -14.58 3.84 -19.72
C PHE A 45 -14.59 2.44 -19.09
N ILE A 46 -15.07 1.41 -19.79
CA ILE A 46 -15.08 0.04 -19.27
C ILE A 46 -13.67 -0.43 -18.91
N ILE A 47 -12.68 -0.14 -19.76
CA ILE A 47 -11.28 -0.52 -19.52
C ILE A 47 -10.71 0.22 -18.30
N VAL A 48 -10.88 1.54 -18.23
CA VAL A 48 -10.36 2.37 -17.13
C VAL A 48 -11.01 1.98 -15.80
N PHE A 49 -12.32 1.77 -15.77
CA PHE A 49 -13.03 1.36 -14.56
C PHE A 49 -12.75 -0.10 -14.20
N GLY A 50 -12.64 -1.00 -15.17
CA GLY A 50 -12.31 -2.41 -14.93
C GLY A 50 -10.91 -2.57 -14.35
N ILE A 51 -9.90 -1.96 -14.99
CA ILE A 51 -8.51 -1.97 -14.51
C ILE A 51 -8.41 -1.21 -13.19
N GLY A 52 -9.05 -0.04 -13.08
CA GLY A 52 -9.07 0.78 -11.87
C GLY A 52 -9.67 0.03 -10.68
N TYR A 53 -10.78 -0.67 -10.87
CA TYR A 53 -11.41 -1.50 -9.84
C TYR A 53 -10.50 -2.66 -9.42
N TRP A 54 -9.89 -3.36 -10.38
CA TRP A 54 -8.96 -4.46 -10.11
C TRP A 54 -7.73 -3.99 -9.32
N VAL A 55 -7.09 -2.89 -9.75
CA VAL A 55 -5.94 -2.30 -9.05
C VAL A 55 -6.32 -1.82 -7.65
N HIS A 56 -7.47 -1.16 -7.50
CA HIS A 56 -7.95 -0.72 -6.19
C HIS A 56 -8.21 -1.88 -5.25
N PHE A 57 -8.84 -2.96 -5.73
CA PHE A 57 -9.11 -4.15 -4.95
C PHE A 57 -7.83 -4.89 -4.56
N LYS A 58 -6.89 -5.07 -5.50
CA LYS A 58 -5.57 -5.67 -5.21
C LYS A 58 -4.75 -4.87 -4.21
N ARG A 59 -4.75 -3.52 -4.29
CA ARG A 59 -4.12 -2.68 -3.27
C ARG A 59 -4.77 -2.80 -1.90
N LYS A 60 -6.09 -3.01 -1.84
CA LYS A 60 -6.81 -3.19 -0.57
C LYS A 60 -6.47 -4.55 0.07
N GLU A 61 -6.34 -5.60 -0.74
CA GLU A 61 -5.94 -6.94 -0.32
C GLU A 61 -4.51 -6.95 0.26
N MET A 62 -3.53 -6.37 -0.46
CA MET A 62 -2.15 -6.27 0.02
C MET A 62 -2.00 -5.44 1.31
N LYS A 63 -2.80 -4.38 1.47
CA LYS A 63 -2.82 -3.62 2.72
C LYS A 63 -3.36 -4.44 3.89
N ASN A 64 -4.37 -5.27 3.67
CA ASN A 64 -4.95 -6.07 4.73
C ASN A 64 -4.05 -7.25 5.15
N GLU A 65 -3.36 -7.87 4.20
CA GLU A 65 -2.36 -8.91 4.50
C GLU A 65 -1.17 -8.33 5.29
N GLY A 66 -0.63 -7.19 4.87
CA GLY A 66 0.44 -6.51 5.61
C GLY A 66 0.02 -5.97 6.98
N LEU A 67 -1.25 -5.64 7.20
CA LEU A 67 -1.75 -5.16 8.50
C LEU A 67 -1.90 -6.26 9.56
N ILE A 68 -2.03 -7.53 9.16
CA ILE A 68 -2.08 -8.66 10.09
C ILE A 68 -0.65 -9.04 10.49
N ASP A 69 0.23 -9.18 9.49
CA ASP A 69 1.66 -9.46 9.70
C ASP A 69 2.35 -8.37 10.54
N ASP A 70 2.09 -7.09 10.26
CA ASP A 70 2.63 -5.95 11.00
C ASP A 70 2.14 -5.89 12.46
N LYS A 71 0.97 -6.43 12.79
CA LYS A 71 0.48 -6.45 14.18
C LYS A 71 1.19 -7.52 15.02
N ASP A 72 1.34 -8.71 14.47
CA ASP A 72 2.01 -9.81 15.15
C ASP A 72 3.51 -9.52 15.31
N GLU A 73 4.14 -8.98 14.26
CA GLU A 73 5.53 -8.52 14.29
C GLU A 73 5.73 -7.38 15.31
N LYS A 74 4.86 -6.37 15.34
CA LYS A 74 4.93 -5.29 16.35
C LYS A 74 4.78 -5.83 17.76
N HIS A 75 3.84 -6.73 18.00
CA HIS A 75 3.64 -7.31 19.32
C HIS A 75 4.84 -8.17 19.76
N PHE A 76 5.44 -8.92 18.83
CA PHE A 76 6.69 -9.65 19.05
C PHE A 76 7.83 -8.70 19.43
N GLN A 77 8.03 -7.62 18.68
CA GLN A 77 9.05 -6.60 18.97
C GLN A 77 8.85 -5.96 20.34
N GLU A 78 7.61 -5.63 20.71
CA GLU A 78 7.28 -5.10 22.03
C GLU A 78 7.63 -6.09 23.16
N LEU A 79 7.31 -7.38 22.99
CA LEU A 79 7.67 -8.42 23.96
C LEU A 79 9.18 -8.60 24.07
N ALA A 80 9.91 -8.56 22.96
CA ALA A 80 11.37 -8.61 22.94
C ALA A 80 11.99 -7.41 23.67
N ALA A 81 11.47 -6.20 23.43
CA ALA A 81 11.88 -4.99 24.15
C ALA A 81 11.60 -5.10 25.65
N LYS A 82 10.41 -5.56 26.05
CA LYS A 82 10.04 -5.79 27.47
C LYS A 82 10.98 -6.79 28.15
N LYS A 83 11.34 -7.89 27.46
CA LYS A 83 12.31 -8.87 27.95
C LYS A 83 13.67 -8.22 28.23
N ASN A 84 14.19 -7.41 27.29
CA ASN A 84 15.48 -6.73 27.45
C ASN A 84 15.46 -5.71 28.60
N ILE A 85 14.37 -4.95 28.74
CA ILE A 85 14.18 -4.01 29.85
C ILE A 85 14.21 -4.75 31.20
N LEU A 86 13.51 -5.88 31.32
CA LEU A 86 13.49 -6.68 32.55
C LEU A 86 14.87 -7.25 32.89
N LEU A 87 15.62 -7.74 31.89
CA LEU A 87 16.99 -8.22 32.09
C LEU A 87 17.91 -7.08 32.56
N ASN A 88 17.83 -5.91 31.94
CA ASN A 88 18.60 -4.75 32.36
C ASN A 88 18.26 -4.30 33.78
N LYS A 89 16.98 -4.36 34.19
CA LYS A 89 16.59 -4.05 35.57
C LYS A 89 17.15 -5.04 36.59
N ILE A 90 17.26 -6.32 36.24
CA ILE A 90 17.89 -7.33 37.09
C ILE A 90 19.38 -7.03 37.21
N LEU A 91 20.05 -6.75 36.09
CA LEU A 91 21.47 -6.44 36.04
C LEU A 91 21.81 -5.16 36.82
N GLN A 92 20.99 -4.11 36.70
CA GLN A 92 21.14 -2.90 37.52
C GLN A 92 20.97 -3.17 39.02
N ALA A 93 20.04 -4.06 39.39
CA ALA A 93 19.88 -4.43 40.80
C ALA A 93 21.08 -5.24 41.32
N GLU A 94 21.72 -6.05 40.46
CA GLU A 94 22.97 -6.75 40.78
C GLU A 94 24.13 -5.76 40.98
N GLU A 95 24.28 -4.78 40.08
CA GLU A 95 25.28 -3.71 40.21
C GLU A 95 25.09 -2.88 41.48
N ASP A 96 23.86 -2.54 41.85
CA ASP A 96 23.57 -1.78 43.07
C ASP A 96 23.83 -2.61 44.34
N LEU A 97 23.62 -3.93 44.31
CA LEU A 97 23.98 -4.84 45.40
C LEU A 97 25.51 -4.92 45.55
N GLU A 98 26.25 -5.09 44.45
CA GLU A 98 27.72 -5.12 44.44
C GLU A 98 28.32 -3.78 44.93
N ALA A 99 27.69 -2.66 44.59
CA ALA A 99 28.07 -1.34 45.07
C ALA A 99 27.67 -1.07 46.54
N GLY A 100 27.01 -2.00 47.22
CA GLY A 100 26.55 -1.86 48.61
C GLY A 100 25.41 -0.84 48.80
N LYS A 101 24.70 -0.48 47.72
CA LYS A 101 23.58 0.48 47.75
C LYS A 101 22.24 -0.15 48.14
N MET A 102 22.17 -1.48 48.16
CA MET A 102 21.01 -2.23 48.64
C MET A 102 21.46 -3.47 49.40
N THR A 103 20.58 -4.01 50.23
CA THR A 103 20.81 -5.27 50.95
C THR A 103 20.41 -6.48 50.10
N GLN A 104 20.92 -7.66 50.48
CA GLN A 104 20.58 -8.91 49.81
C GLN A 104 19.06 -9.20 49.82
N GLU A 105 18.37 -8.78 50.88
CA GLU A 105 16.94 -9.00 51.07
C GLU A 105 16.12 -8.09 50.13
N GLU A 106 16.50 -6.81 50.02
CA GLU A 106 15.92 -5.86 49.06
C GLU A 106 16.14 -6.29 47.60
N PHE A 107 17.31 -6.85 47.30
CA PHE A 107 17.62 -7.42 45.99
C PHE A 107 16.72 -8.61 45.65
N ALA A 108 16.55 -9.54 46.60
CA ALA A 108 15.72 -10.72 46.41
C ALA A 108 14.25 -10.34 46.16
N GLU A 109 13.73 -9.37 46.92
CA GLU A 109 12.37 -8.87 46.76
C GLU A 109 12.16 -8.23 45.38
N LYS A 110 13.03 -7.27 45.01
CA LYS A 110 12.96 -6.56 43.71
C LYS A 110 13.08 -7.51 42.52
N THR A 111 14.03 -8.44 42.57
CA THR A 111 14.29 -9.32 41.41
C THR A 111 13.28 -10.46 41.30
N SER A 112 12.60 -10.86 42.38
CA SER A 112 11.56 -11.90 42.31
C SER A 112 10.42 -11.52 41.35
N ALA A 113 9.96 -10.27 41.43
CA ALA A 113 8.90 -9.73 40.57
C ALA A 113 9.35 -9.65 39.10
N TYR A 114 10.57 -9.18 38.85
CA TYR A 114 11.14 -9.11 37.50
C TYR A 114 11.33 -10.49 36.88
N LYS A 115 11.81 -11.47 37.65
CA LYS A 115 11.98 -12.86 37.19
C LYS A 115 10.64 -13.51 36.84
N LYS A 116 9.59 -13.27 37.64
CA LYS A 116 8.23 -13.76 37.35
C LYS A 116 7.68 -13.18 36.05
N TYR A 117 7.80 -11.86 35.86
CA TYR A 117 7.40 -11.20 34.62
C TYR A 117 8.21 -11.68 33.42
N LEU A 118 9.51 -11.89 33.59
CA LEU A 118 10.38 -12.40 32.53
C LEU A 118 9.95 -13.80 32.06
N GLN A 119 9.53 -14.68 32.97
CA GLN A 119 8.99 -15.99 32.61
C GLN A 119 7.70 -15.89 31.79
N GLN A 120 6.80 -14.96 32.16
CA GLN A 120 5.57 -14.72 31.39
C GLN A 120 5.89 -14.21 29.98
N VAL A 121 6.75 -13.19 29.85
CA VAL A 121 7.15 -12.64 28.55
C VAL A 121 7.82 -13.70 27.68
N LYS A 122 8.66 -14.58 28.25
CA LYS A 122 9.26 -15.72 27.53
C LYS A 122 8.23 -16.71 27.02
N LYS A 123 7.20 -17.03 27.82
CA LYS A 123 6.09 -17.90 27.37
C LYS A 123 5.31 -17.28 26.23
N GLU A 124 5.06 -15.96 26.28
CA GLU A 124 4.37 -15.25 25.22
C GLU A 124 5.21 -15.18 23.93
N LEU A 125 6.53 -14.95 24.04
CA LEU A 125 7.46 -14.99 22.91
C LEU A 125 7.54 -16.38 22.25
N ASN A 126 7.54 -17.46 23.04
CA ASN A 126 7.61 -18.82 22.50
C ASN A 126 6.41 -19.19 21.64
N LYS A 127 5.23 -18.57 21.84
CA LYS A 127 4.05 -18.79 20.99
C LYS A 127 4.24 -18.33 19.54
N TYR A 128 5.25 -17.50 19.27
CA TYR A 128 5.62 -17.06 17.93
C TYR A 128 6.66 -17.97 17.25
N LEU A 129 7.23 -18.93 17.99
CA LEU A 129 8.26 -19.86 17.50
C LEU A 129 7.74 -21.28 17.25
N GLU A 130 6.53 -21.59 17.72
CA GLU A 130 5.79 -22.85 17.49
C GLU A 130 4.93 -22.74 16.22
#